data_AF-A0A438D939-F1
#
_entry.id   AF-A0A438D939-F1
#
_cell.length_a   1.000
_cell.length_b   1.000
_cell.length_c   1.000
_cell.angle_alpha   90.00
_cell.angle_beta   90.00
_cell.angle_gamma   90.00
#
_symmetry.space_group_name_H-M   'P 1'
#
loop_
_entity.id
_entity.type
_entity.pdbx_description
1 polymer ?
#
loop_
_entity_poly.entity_id
_entity_poly.type
_entity_poly.pdbx_seq_one_letter_code
_entity_poly.pdbx_strand_id
1 'polypeptide(L)' 'MLFFLFKNIALMLAVLISKIARIDYPKEWPELFSVLAQQLQSADILTSHRIFMILFRTLKELSTKRLTSDQRNFAEV' A
#
# COMPACT_ATOMS: atom_id res chain seq x y z
N MET A 1 9.08 22.10 -12.82
CA MET A 1 10.11 21.15 -12.32
C MET A 1 9.79 20.62 -10.91
N LEU A 2 9.56 21.48 -9.92
CA LEU A 2 9.28 21.08 -8.52
C LEU A 2 8.08 20.12 -8.35
N PHE A 3 6.96 20.38 -9.02
CA PHE A 3 5.74 19.55 -8.94
C PHE A 3 5.98 18.07 -9.34
N PHE A 4 6.81 17.84 -10.37
CA PHE A 4 7.17 16.49 -10.82
C PHE A 4 8.05 15.76 -9.80
N LEU A 5 8.96 16.47 -9.13
CA LEU A 5 9.80 15.90 -8.08
C LEU A 5 8.95 15.38 -6.92
N PHE A 6 8.01 16.19 -6.42
CA PHE A 6 7.13 15.78 -5.32
C PHE A 6 6.21 14.61 -5.68
N LYS A 7 5.76 14.53 -6.95
CA LYS A 7 5.00 13.38 -7.44
C LYS A 7 5.84 12.09 -7.41
N ASN A 8 7.11 12.17 -7.83
CA ASN A 8 8.00 11.01 -7.83
C ASN A 8 8.31 10.52 -6.41
N ILE A 9 8.49 11.44 -5.46
CA ILE A 9 8.71 11.10 -4.05
C ILE A 9 7.46 10.41 -3.46
N ALA A 10 6.27 10.94 -3.69
CA ALA A 10 5.03 10.32 -3.22
C ALA A 10 4.84 8.91 -3.78
N LEU A 11 5.17 8.71 -5.05
CA LEU A 11 5.14 7.40 -5.68
C LEU A 11 6.17 6.44 -5.06
N MET A 12 7.40 6.90 -4.84
CA MET A 12 8.45 6.09 -4.22
C MET A 12 8.05 5.65 -2.81
N LEU A 13 7.49 6.56 -2.01
CA LEU A 13 6.96 6.24 -0.68
C LEU A 13 5.82 5.22 -0.75
N ALA A 14 4.88 5.38 -1.68
CA ALA A 14 3.79 4.42 -1.86
C ALA A 14 4.30 3.01 -2.22
N VAL A 15 5.34 2.90 -3.05
CA VAL A 15 5.97 1.62 -3.40
C VAL A 15 6.74 1.02 -2.21
N LEU A 16 7.42 1.85 -1.42
CA LEU A 16 8.12 1.39 -0.22
C LEU A 16 7.13 0.84 0.81
N ILE A 17 6.07 1.59 1.10
CA ILE A 17 5.00 1.15 2.02
C ILE A 17 4.37 -0.16 1.54
N SER A 18 4.09 -0.30 0.24
CA SER A 18 3.50 -1.54 -0.28
C SER A 18 4.45 -2.75 -0.11
N LYS A 19 5.76 -2.55 -0.25
CA LYS A 19 6.76 -3.60 -0.04
C LYS A 19 6.87 -4.01 1.43
N ILE A 20 6.83 -3.06 2.35
CA ILE A 20 6.80 -3.35 3.80
C ILE A 20 5.52 -4.09 4.16
N ALA A 21 4.36 -3.59 3.71
CA ALA A 21 3.07 -4.23 3.94
C ALA A 21 3.02 -5.67 3.39
N ARG A 22 3.69 -5.96 2.26
CA ARG A 22 3.80 -7.34 1.75
C ARG A 22 4.40 -8.28 2.79
N ILE A 23 5.31 -7.83 3.63
CA ILE A 23 5.96 -8.67 4.64
C ILE A 23 5.10 -8.67 5.90
N ASP A 24 4.76 -7.48 6.39
CA ASP A 24 4.29 -7.25 7.76
C ASP A 24 2.76 -7.36 7.91
N TYR A 25 1.99 -7.06 6.85
CA TYR A 25 0.53 -7.13 6.90
C TYR A 25 0.02 -8.58 6.68
N PRO A 26 -0.98 -9.05 7.45
CA PRO A 26 -1.75 -8.32 8.48
C PRO A 26 -1.25 -8.47 9.94
N LYS A 27 -0.22 -9.29 10.21
CA LYS A 27 0.11 -9.68 11.60
C LYS A 27 0.84 -8.58 12.37
N GLU A 28 1.90 -8.05 11.78
CA GLU A 28 2.80 -7.08 12.43
C GLU A 28 2.33 -5.64 12.20
N TRP A 29 1.51 -5.40 11.16
CA TRP A 29 1.02 -4.06 10.83
C TRP A 29 -0.51 -4.00 10.56
N PRO A 30 -1.37 -4.48 11.47
CA PRO A 30 -2.81 -4.62 11.25
C PRO A 30 -3.55 -3.29 10.99
N GLU A 31 -3.05 -2.18 11.54
CA GLU A 31 -3.71 -0.88 11.52
C GLU A 31 -3.51 -0.10 10.21
N LEU A 32 -2.68 -0.58 9.29
CA LEU A 32 -2.29 0.12 8.05
C LEU A 32 -3.48 0.75 7.31
N PHE A 33 -4.53 -0.03 7.04
CA PHE A 33 -5.70 0.48 6.31
C PHE A 33 -6.56 1.43 7.15
N SER A 34 -6.67 1.18 8.45
CA SER A 34 -7.48 2.03 9.35
C SER A 34 -6.86 3.42 9.51
N VAL A 35 -5.53 3.52 9.63
CA VAL A 35 -4.83 4.81 9.71
C VAL A 35 -4.97 5.60 8.42
N LEU A 36 -4.81 4.95 7.26
CA LEU A 36 -4.99 5.61 5.96
C LEU A 36 -6.44 6.08 5.77
N ALA A 37 -7.43 5.29 6.19
CA ALA A 37 -8.84 5.67 6.13
C ALA A 37 -9.16 6.85 7.04
N GLN A 38 -8.60 6.88 8.26
CA GLN A 38 -8.78 8.00 9.19
C GLN A 38 -8.16 9.28 8.62
N GLN A 39 -6.93 9.22 8.10
CA GLN A 39 -6.26 10.37 7.50
C GLN A 39 -7.02 10.92 6.28
N LEU A 40 -7.70 10.06 5.53
CA LEU A 40 -8.49 10.46 4.36
C LEU A 40 -9.67 11.36 4.73
N GLN A 41 -10.25 11.22 5.93
CA GLN A 41 -11.44 11.97 6.34
C GLN A 41 -11.19 13.49 6.43
N SER A 42 -9.97 13.90 6.77
CA SER A 42 -9.59 15.30 6.91
C SER A 42 -8.57 15.74 5.86
N ALA A 43 -8.35 14.95 4.81
CA ALA A 43 -7.33 15.21 3.81
C ALA A 43 -7.79 16.24 2.77
N ASP A 44 -6.88 17.14 2.38
CA ASP A 44 -7.06 17.95 1.18
C ASP A 44 -6.93 17.10 -0.10
N ILE A 45 -7.18 17.70 -1.26
CA ILE A 45 -7.18 16.97 -2.55
C ILE A 45 -5.81 16.31 -2.81
N LEU A 46 -4.72 17.01 -2.52
CA LEU A 46 -3.37 16.51 -2.76
C LEU A 46 -3.02 15.33 -1.83
N THR A 47 -3.36 15.44 -0.55
CA THR A 47 -3.14 14.39 0.44
C THR A 47 -4.02 13.18 0.17
N SER A 48 -5.28 13.40 -0.20
CA SER A 48 -6.20 12.34 -0.64
C SER A 48 -5.63 11.55 -1.81
N HIS A 49 -5.09 12.25 -2.83
CA HIS A 49 -4.44 11.59 -3.96
C HIS A 49 -3.24 10.73 -3.54
N ARG A 50 -2.43 11.22 -2.60
CA ARG A 50 -1.28 10.46 -2.06
C ARG A 50 -1.73 9.23 -1.28
N ILE A 51 -2.75 9.36 -0.43
CA ILE A 51 -3.34 8.24 0.32
C ILE A 51 -3.87 7.17 -0.64
N PHE A 52 -4.63 7.57 -1.66
CA PHE A 52 -5.11 6.63 -2.68
C PHE A 52 -3.97 5.96 -3.45
N MET A 53 -2.87 6.66 -3.70
CA MET A 53 -1.68 6.07 -4.32
C MET A 53 -1.06 4.97 -3.43
N ILE A 54 -0.97 5.19 -2.12
CA ILE A 54 -0.50 4.19 -1.15
C ILE A 54 -1.45 2.99 -1.11
N LEU A 55 -2.76 3.24 -0.99
CA LEU A 55 -3.79 2.20 -0.98
C LEU A 55 -3.72 1.34 -2.24
N PHE A 56 -3.67 1.97 -3.42
CA PHE A 56 -3.60 1.27 -4.70
C PHE A 56 -2.35 0.39 -4.81
N ARG A 57 -1.16 0.91 -4.49
CA ARG A 57 0.10 0.15 -4.52
C ARG A 57 0.07 -1.02 -3.55
N THR A 58 -0.41 -0.79 -2.33
CA THR A 58 -0.48 -1.79 -1.26
C THR A 58 -1.45 -2.92 -1.61
N LEU A 59 -2.67 -2.59 -2.06
CA LEU A 59 -3.66 -3.58 -2.46
C LEU A 59 -3.16 -4.44 -3.63
N LYS A 60 -2.51 -3.81 -4.62
CA LYS A 60 -1.90 -4.52 -5.75
C LYS A 60 -0.80 -5.48 -5.29
N GLU A 61 0.06 -5.06 -4.37
CA GLU A 61 1.15 -5.90 -3.88
C GLU A 61 0.60 -7.10 -3.07
N LEU A 62 -0.35 -6.86 -2.17
CA LEU A 62 -0.94 -7.89 -1.31
C LEU A 62 -1.77 -8.92 -2.10
N SER A 63 -2.47 -8.50 -3.16
CA SER A 63 -3.24 -9.44 -3.99
C SER A 63 -2.32 -10.47 -4.66
N THR A 64 -1.14 -10.05 -5.14
CA THR A 64 -0.16 -10.98 -5.72
C THR A 64 0.51 -11.88 -4.68
N LYS A 65 0.71 -11.39 -3.44
CA LYS A 65 1.23 -12.22 -2.32
C LYS A 65 0.29 -13.38 -2.01
N ARG A 66 -1.01 -13.10 -1.92
CA ARG A 66 -2.03 -14.12 -1.63
C ARG A 66 -2.04 -15.20 -2.70
N LEU A 67 -1.99 -14.81 -3.98
CA LEU A 67 -1.91 -15.78 -5.08
C LEU A 67 -0.72 -16.74 -4.95
N THR A 68 0.47 -16.24 -4.60
CA THR A 68 1.64 -17.11 -4.38
C THR A 68 1.47 -18.04 -3.18
N SER A 69 0.86 -17.57 -2.10
CA SER A 69 0.55 -18.42 -0.94
C SER A 69 -0.45 -19.50 -1.30
N ASP A 70 -1.50 -19.14 -2.04
CA ASP A 70 -2.56 -20.06 -2.47
C ASP A 70 -2.01 -21.13 -3.42
N GLN A 71 -1.09 -20.76 -4.34
CA GLN A 71 -0.39 -21.71 -5.20
C GLN A 71 0.48 -22.70 -4.41
N ARG A 72 1.20 -22.24 -3.38
CA ARG A 72 2.01 -23.12 -2.52
C ARG A 72 1.13 -24.09 -1.75
N ASN A 73 0.06 -23.58 -1.13
CA ASN A 73 -0.88 -24.40 -0.38
C ASN A 73 -1.49 -25.50 -1.27
N PHE A 74 -1.80 -25.21 -2.54
CA PHE A 74 -2.32 -26.22 -3.48
C PHE A 74 -1.27 -27.25 -3.91
N ALA A 75 0.00 -26.85 -4.06
CA ALA A 75 1.08 -27.76 -4.45
C ALA A 75 1.52 -28.71 -3.31
N GLU A 76 1.21 -28.37 -2.06
CA GLU A 76 1.50 -29.18 -0.87
C GLU A 76 0.37 -30.18 -0.52
N VAL A 77 -0.76 -30.16 -1.25
CA VAL A 77 -1.90 -31.10 -1.13
C VAL A 77 -1.80 -32.18 -2.20
#